data_AF-A0A2P5NIP4-F1
#
_entry.id   AF-A0A2P5NIP4-F1
#
_cell.length_a   1.000
_cell.length_b   1.000
_cell.length_c   1.000
_cell.angle_alpha   90.00
_cell.angle_beta   90.00
_cell.angle_gamma   90.00
#
_symmetry.space_group_name_H-M   'P 1'
#
loop_
_entity.id
_entity.type
_entity.pdbx_description
1 polymer ?
#
loop_
_entity_poly.entity_id
_entity_poly.type
_entity_poly.pdbx_seq_one_letter_code
_entity_poly.pdbx_strand_id
1 'polypeptide(L)'
;MQNASGLDEIFAAKLLESHEFRSWLLSRTKFARLWPLARLLKEEQEEAQTAGPWWGNLRTETHGGLATKMLYVFEVEQTKLRFALHLEMVKQAGELEASEQGSYRTFAQAMMNQEAFLNYMDFETVLLAPQALIVGDARTLNFDRRIPFETVAGFVPQFGQAHRAAA
;
A
#
# COMPACT_ATOMS: atom_id res chain seq x y z
N MET A 1 -2.63 -15.89 12.72
CA MET A 1 -2.02 -14.58 13.03
C MET A 1 -0.61 -14.55 12.47
N GLN A 2 -0.45 -14.19 11.20
CA GLN A 2 0.86 -13.82 10.70
C GLN A 2 1.10 -12.37 11.13
N ASN A 3 2.17 -12.15 11.90
CA ASN A 3 2.53 -10.85 12.45
C ASN A 3 2.63 -9.84 11.30
N ALA A 4 1.85 -8.75 11.38
CA ALA A 4 2.21 -7.50 10.73
C ALA A 4 3.71 -7.27 10.97
N SER A 5 4.49 -7.14 9.90
CA SER A 5 5.91 -6.90 10.10
C SER A 5 6.05 -5.50 10.67
N GLY A 6 6.97 -5.28 11.62
CA GLY A 6 7.05 -3.98 12.30
C GLY A 6 7.17 -2.77 11.36
N LEU A 7 7.64 -2.94 10.12
CA LEU A 7 7.69 -1.86 9.13
C LEU A 7 6.31 -1.48 8.56
N ASP A 8 5.38 -2.42 8.44
CA ASP A 8 4.02 -2.18 7.95
C ASP A 8 3.28 -1.25 8.93
N GLU A 9 3.35 -1.57 10.22
CA GLU A 9 2.76 -0.77 11.28
C GLU A 9 3.42 0.61 11.38
N ILE A 10 4.76 0.69 11.32
CA ILE A 10 5.47 1.97 11.35
C ILE A 10 5.09 2.83 10.14
N PHE A 11 4.96 2.25 8.95
CA PHE A 11 4.54 2.97 7.75
C PHE A 11 3.12 3.52 7.92
N ALA A 12 2.19 2.69 8.38
CA ALA A 12 0.81 3.10 8.59
C ALA A 12 0.68 4.21 9.64
N ALA A 13 1.42 4.10 10.76
CA ALA A 13 1.48 5.13 11.78
C ALA A 13 2.03 6.45 11.23
N LYS A 14 3.15 6.40 10.50
CA LYS A 14 3.71 7.61 9.87
C LYS A 14 2.74 8.24 8.88
N LEU A 15 2.05 7.42 8.08
CA LEU A 15 1.05 7.89 7.13
C LEU A 15 -0.09 8.61 7.84
N LEU A 16 -0.55 8.10 8.97
CA LEU A 16 -1.61 8.76 9.74
C LEU A 16 -1.16 10.10 10.33
N GLU A 17 0.01 10.11 10.98
CA GLU A 17 0.51 11.23 11.77
C GLU A 17 1.06 12.39 10.92
N SER A 18 1.70 12.09 9.80
CA SER A 18 2.45 13.08 9.03
C SER A 18 1.71 13.46 7.76
N HIS A 19 1.17 14.67 7.73
CA HIS A 19 0.63 15.27 6.50
C HIS A 19 1.71 15.35 5.41
N GLU A 20 2.92 15.78 5.75
CA GLU A 20 4.05 15.86 4.81
C GLU A 20 4.36 14.51 4.15
N PHE A 21 4.40 13.42 4.94
CA PHE A 21 4.63 12.09 4.40
C PHE A 21 3.48 11.61 3.51
N ARG A 22 2.23 11.89 3.88
CA ARG A 22 1.07 11.62 3.02
C ARG A 22 1.13 12.37 1.70
N SER A 23 1.40 13.67 1.74
CA SER A 23 1.57 14.52 0.56
C SER A 23 2.68 13.99 -0.34
N TRP A 24 3.82 13.63 0.27
CA TRP A 24 4.93 13.02 -0.45
C TRP A 24 4.52 11.69 -1.10
N LEU A 25 3.89 10.78 -0.37
CA LEU A 25 3.47 9.48 -0.91
C LEU A 25 2.51 9.67 -2.10
N LEU A 26 1.47 10.49 -1.94
CA LEU A 26 0.51 10.77 -2.98
C LEU A 26 1.13 11.53 -4.16
N SER A 27 2.13 12.38 -3.95
CA SER A 27 2.85 13.04 -5.05
C SER A 27 3.61 12.04 -5.95
N ARG A 28 3.89 10.83 -5.45
CA ARG A 28 4.55 9.76 -6.19
C ARG A 28 3.56 8.85 -6.92
N THR A 29 2.26 9.04 -6.76
CA THR A 29 1.22 8.21 -7.40
C THR A 29 0.59 8.96 -8.59
N LYS A 30 -0.27 8.29 -9.35
CA LYS A 30 -1.12 8.95 -10.36
C LYS A 30 -2.09 9.97 -9.75
N PHE A 31 -2.28 9.92 -8.43
CA PHE A 31 -3.13 10.82 -7.66
C PHE A 31 -2.41 12.09 -7.17
N ALA A 32 -1.21 12.39 -7.70
CA ALA A 32 -0.41 13.55 -7.29
C ALA A 32 -1.13 14.90 -7.35
N ARG A 33 -2.19 15.06 -8.15
CA ARG A 33 -2.98 16.30 -8.18
C ARG A 33 -4.06 16.37 -7.11
N LEU A 34 -4.40 15.24 -6.49
CA LEU A 34 -5.47 15.13 -5.50
C LEU A 34 -4.98 15.30 -4.07
N TRP A 35 -3.68 15.13 -3.82
CA TRP A 35 -3.13 15.15 -2.45
C TRP A 35 -3.54 16.36 -1.60
N PRO A 36 -3.63 17.61 -2.11
CA PRO A 36 -3.99 18.75 -1.26
C PRO A 36 -5.42 18.70 -0.72
N LEU A 37 -6.28 17.90 -1.35
CA LEU A 37 -7.70 17.82 -1.09
C LEU A 37 -8.12 16.44 -0.57
N ALA A 38 -7.19 15.49 -0.55
CA ALA A 38 -7.45 14.10 -0.20
C ALA A 38 -7.28 13.89 1.30
N ARG A 39 -8.34 13.40 1.97
CA ARG A 39 -8.29 12.91 3.34
C ARG A 39 -8.17 11.39 3.36
N LEU A 40 -7.40 10.85 4.29
CA LEU A 40 -7.32 9.41 4.55
C LEU A 40 -8.55 8.95 5.34
N LEU A 41 -9.25 7.91 4.90
CA LEU A 41 -10.48 7.39 5.50
C LEU A 41 -10.22 6.40 6.63
N LYS A 42 -9.37 6.76 7.61
CA LYS A 42 -8.96 5.84 8.68
C LYS A 42 -10.16 5.30 9.49
N GLU A 43 -11.05 6.19 9.92
CA GLU A 43 -12.21 5.83 10.76
C GLU A 43 -13.17 4.90 10.01
N GLU A 44 -13.54 5.27 8.77
CA GLU A 44 -14.40 4.42 7.93
C GLU A 44 -13.75 3.08 7.62
N GLN A 45 -12.42 3.03 7.41
CA GLN A 45 -11.69 1.78 7.23
C GLN A 45 -11.72 0.90 8.47
N GLU A 46 -11.52 1.49 9.65
CA GLU A 46 -11.55 0.77 10.92
C GLU A 46 -12.95 0.22 11.22
N GLU A 47 -14.01 0.97 10.92
CA GLU A 47 -15.40 0.53 11.05
C GLU A 47 -15.76 -0.61 10.08
N ALA A 48 -15.26 -0.54 8.84
CA ALA A 48 -15.45 -1.60 7.85
C ALA A 48 -14.62 -2.85 8.15
N GLN A 49 -13.55 -2.73 8.92
CA GLN A 49 -12.66 -3.82 9.27
C GLN A 49 -13.28 -4.73 10.34
N THR A 50 -13.47 -6.01 10.03
CA THR A 50 -14.00 -6.99 11.00
C THR A 50 -12.92 -7.58 11.91
N ALA A 51 -11.66 -7.61 11.46
CA ALA A 51 -10.52 -8.10 12.23
C ALA A 51 -9.18 -7.56 11.69
N GLY A 52 -8.16 -7.47 12.54
CA GLY A 52 -6.82 -6.99 12.14
C GLY A 52 -6.70 -5.45 12.12
N PRO A 53 -5.56 -4.92 11.66
CA PRO A 53 -5.33 -3.48 11.63
C PRO A 53 -6.17 -2.80 10.54
N TRP A 54 -6.59 -1.55 10.77
CA TRP A 54 -7.40 -0.75 9.83
C TRP A 54 -6.79 -0.59 8.42
N TRP A 55 -5.47 -0.71 8.32
CA TRP A 55 -4.72 -0.60 7.07
C TRP A 55 -4.50 -1.95 6.36
N GLY A 56 -4.86 -3.07 7.00
CA GLY A 56 -4.65 -4.42 6.48
C GLY A 56 -5.68 -4.77 5.41
N ASN A 57 -5.23 -5.39 4.32
CA ASN A 57 -6.11 -5.82 3.25
C ASN A 57 -6.65 -7.25 3.50
N LEU A 58 -7.91 -7.37 3.90
CA LEU A 58 -8.56 -8.64 4.28
C LEU A 58 -8.65 -9.71 3.18
N ARG A 59 -8.48 -9.35 1.90
CA ARG A 59 -8.53 -10.35 0.81
C ARG A 59 -7.30 -11.26 0.76
N THR A 60 -6.18 -10.89 1.39
CA THR A 60 -4.99 -11.75 1.44
C THR A 60 -5.28 -13.09 2.12
N GLU A 61 -6.20 -13.13 3.08
CA GLU A 61 -6.41 -14.34 3.91
C GLU A 61 -7.49 -15.29 3.36
N THR A 62 -8.46 -14.81 2.59
CA THR A 62 -9.70 -15.57 2.31
C THR A 62 -9.73 -16.32 0.98
N HIS A 63 -8.88 -15.99 0.02
CA HIS A 63 -9.02 -16.53 -1.35
C HIS A 63 -7.71 -17.05 -1.98
N GLY A 64 -6.61 -17.13 -1.22
CA GLY A 64 -5.33 -17.67 -1.70
C GLY A 64 -4.75 -16.95 -2.92
N GLY A 65 -5.19 -15.71 -3.18
CA GLY A 65 -4.78 -14.90 -4.32
C GLY A 65 -3.82 -13.78 -3.95
N LEU A 66 -3.09 -13.27 -4.94
CA LEU A 66 -2.19 -12.11 -4.84
C LEU A 66 -2.95 -10.82 -4.49
N ALA A 67 -3.27 -10.63 -3.21
CA ALA A 67 -3.69 -9.33 -2.69
C ALA A 67 -2.48 -8.63 -2.06
N THR A 68 -2.42 -7.31 -2.19
CA THR A 68 -1.43 -6.51 -1.48
C THR A 68 -1.70 -6.55 0.01
N LYS A 69 -0.68 -6.59 0.87
CA LYS A 69 -0.86 -6.61 2.34
C LYS A 69 -1.65 -5.42 2.90
N MET A 70 -1.50 -4.24 2.31
CA MET A 70 -2.07 -3.00 2.83
C MET A 70 -3.05 -2.34 1.87
N LEU A 71 -4.04 -1.66 2.42
CA LEU A 71 -5.04 -0.86 1.71
C LEU A 71 -5.23 0.50 2.40
N TYR A 72 -5.10 1.57 1.62
CA TYR A 72 -5.36 2.94 2.08
C TYR A 72 -6.36 3.61 1.16
N VAL A 73 -7.51 3.99 1.68
CA VAL A 73 -8.59 4.66 0.95
C VAL A 73 -8.59 6.13 1.30
N PHE A 74 -8.63 6.97 0.27
CA PHE A 74 -8.68 8.41 0.36
C PHE A 74 -9.97 8.94 -0.25
N GLU A 75 -10.43 10.08 0.24
CA GLU A 75 -11.55 10.82 -0.33
C GLU A 75 -11.13 12.26 -0.64
N VAL A 76 -11.45 12.74 -1.83
CA VAL A 76 -11.38 14.16 -2.16
C VAL A 76 -12.63 14.84 -1.62
N GLU A 77 -12.48 15.67 -0.59
CA GLU A 77 -13.61 16.15 0.22
C GLU A 77 -14.70 16.87 -0.59
N GLN A 78 -14.31 17.69 -1.58
CA GLN A 78 -15.24 18.50 -2.38
C GLN A 78 -16.07 17.68 -3.36
N THR A 79 -15.52 16.58 -3.88
CA THR A 79 -16.17 15.78 -4.93
C THR A 79 -16.71 14.46 -4.41
N LYS A 80 -16.32 14.07 -3.20
CA LYS A 80 -16.54 12.73 -2.64
C LYS A 80 -15.94 11.61 -3.50
N LEU A 81 -15.02 11.95 -4.40
CA LEU A 81 -14.26 10.96 -5.17
C LEU A 81 -13.39 10.16 -4.21
N ARG A 82 -13.59 8.85 -4.20
CA ARG A 82 -12.78 7.91 -3.42
C ARG A 82 -11.79 7.18 -4.30
N PHE A 83 -10.56 7.06 -3.84
CA PHE A 83 -9.51 6.31 -4.51
C PHE A 83 -8.66 5.55 -3.50
N ALA A 84 -7.99 4.49 -3.96
CA ALA A 84 -7.22 3.61 -3.08
C ALA A 84 -5.75 3.46 -3.50
N LEU A 85 -4.90 3.22 -2.52
CA LEU A 85 -3.57 2.69 -2.73
C LEU A 85 -3.50 1.26 -2.19
N HIS A 86 -3.12 0.33 -3.06
CA HIS A 86 -2.87 -1.06 -2.71
C HIS A 86 -1.37 -1.25 -2.53
N LEU A 87 -0.91 -1.45 -1.30
CA LEU A 87 0.51 -1.43 -0.95
C LEU A 87 1.01 -2.82 -0.57
N GLU A 88 2.08 -3.25 -1.22
CA GLU A 88 2.84 -4.44 -0.86
C GLU A 88 4.23 -4.04 -0.36
N MET A 89 4.69 -4.69 0.71
CA MET A 89 6.01 -4.45 1.27
C MET A 89 6.86 -5.72 1.21
N VAL A 90 7.98 -5.61 0.52
CA VAL A 90 8.87 -6.75 0.23
C VAL A 90 10.29 -6.39 0.60
N LYS A 91 10.89 -7.16 1.50
CA LYS A 91 12.26 -6.94 1.98
C LYS A 91 13.30 -7.69 1.15
N GLN A 92 12.90 -8.83 0.59
CA GLN A 92 13.77 -9.75 -0.15
C GLN A 92 13.00 -10.46 -1.25
N ALA A 93 13.69 -10.89 -2.30
CA ALA A 93 13.07 -11.45 -3.51
C ALA A 93 12.21 -12.70 -3.23
N GLY A 94 12.49 -13.47 -2.17
CA GLY A 94 11.69 -14.63 -1.78
C GLY A 94 10.28 -14.29 -1.29
N GLU A 95 10.02 -13.03 -0.91
CA GLU A 95 8.72 -12.55 -0.44
C GLU A 95 7.80 -12.06 -1.58
N LEU A 96 8.33 -11.90 -2.79
CA LEU A 96 7.51 -11.59 -3.96
C LEU A 96 6.80 -12.85 -4.42
N GLU A 97 5.51 -12.93 -4.11
CA GLU A 97 4.66 -13.97 -4.64
C GLU A 97 4.47 -13.78 -6.16
N ALA A 98 4.49 -14.90 -6.87
CA ALA A 98 4.12 -14.96 -8.27
C ALA A 98 2.89 -15.87 -8.38
N SER A 99 1.90 -15.46 -9.16
CA SER A 99 0.72 -16.26 -9.44
C SER A 99 0.47 -16.27 -10.93
N GLU A 100 0.18 -17.46 -11.44
CA GLU A 100 -0.32 -17.63 -12.81
C GLU A 100 -1.80 -17.23 -12.93
N GLN A 101 -2.51 -17.07 -11.80
CA GLN A 101 -3.95 -16.85 -11.76
C GLN A 101 -4.35 -15.36 -11.77
N GLY A 102 -3.40 -14.43 -11.64
CA GLY A 102 -3.69 -13.00 -11.68
C GLY A 102 -2.54 -12.11 -11.24
N SER A 103 -2.74 -10.80 -11.36
CA SER A 103 -1.80 -9.78 -10.90
C SER A 103 -2.38 -8.99 -9.73
N TYR A 104 -1.54 -8.33 -8.93
CA TYR A 104 -1.99 -7.40 -7.88
C TYR A 104 -3.02 -6.38 -8.38
N ARG A 105 -2.86 -5.91 -9.63
CA ARG A 105 -3.79 -5.00 -10.29
C ARG A 105 -5.16 -5.63 -10.53
N THR A 106 -5.22 -6.89 -10.95
CA THR A 106 -6.47 -7.63 -11.15
C THR A 106 -7.25 -7.74 -9.83
N PHE A 107 -6.57 -8.03 -8.72
CA PHE A 107 -7.20 -8.13 -7.41
C PHE A 107 -7.66 -6.76 -6.88
N ALA A 108 -6.83 -5.73 -7.02
CA ALA A 108 -7.19 -4.36 -6.67
C ALA A 108 -8.41 -3.86 -7.47
N GLN A 109 -8.50 -4.22 -8.75
CA GLN A 109 -9.64 -3.90 -9.59
C GLN A 109 -10.91 -4.64 -9.15
N ALA A 110 -10.80 -5.91 -8.76
CA ALA A 110 -11.94 -6.67 -8.27
C ALA A 110 -12.55 -6.05 -7.01
N MET A 111 -11.75 -5.40 -6.15
CA MET A 111 -12.20 -4.75 -4.91
C MET A 111 -12.84 -3.37 -5.14
N MET A 112 -12.60 -2.75 -6.30
CA MET A 112 -13.14 -1.45 -6.67
C MET A 112 -14.67 -1.47 -6.72
N ASN A 113 -15.30 -0.37 -6.34
CA ASN A 113 -16.76 -0.21 -6.26
C ASN A 113 -17.49 -1.22 -5.35
N GLN A 114 -16.79 -1.86 -4.41
CA GLN A 114 -17.44 -2.69 -3.40
C GLN A 114 -17.60 -1.91 -2.09
N GLU A 115 -18.79 -1.99 -1.49
CA GLU A 115 -19.11 -1.34 -0.22
C GLU A 115 -18.19 -1.79 0.92
N ALA A 116 -17.83 -3.09 0.95
CA ALA A 116 -16.89 -3.66 1.90
C ALA A 116 -15.47 -3.05 1.84
N PHE A 117 -15.13 -2.35 0.75
CA PHE A 117 -13.86 -1.64 0.57
C PHE A 117 -14.09 -0.14 0.37
N LEU A 118 -15.14 0.41 1.00
CA LEU A 118 -15.48 1.84 1.00
C LEU A 118 -15.79 2.43 -0.38
N ASN A 119 -16.11 1.59 -1.37
CA ASN A 119 -16.61 1.99 -2.68
C ASN A 119 -15.68 2.98 -3.41
N TYR A 120 -14.36 2.77 -3.34
CA TYR A 120 -13.42 3.59 -4.13
C TYR A 120 -13.58 3.32 -5.63
N MET A 121 -13.37 4.38 -6.43
CA MET A 121 -13.62 4.38 -7.87
C MET A 121 -12.37 4.25 -8.73
N ASP A 122 -11.19 4.47 -8.14
CA ASP A 122 -9.92 4.32 -8.82
C ASP A 122 -8.84 3.86 -7.83
N PHE A 123 -7.77 3.24 -8.33
CA PHE A 123 -6.69 2.73 -7.48
C PHE A 123 -5.34 2.75 -8.17
N GLU A 124 -4.27 2.60 -7.39
CA GLU A 124 -2.93 2.31 -7.89
C GLU A 124 -2.25 1.25 -7.02
N THR A 125 -1.55 0.29 -7.64
CA THR A 125 -0.73 -0.69 -6.92
C THR A 125 0.67 -0.16 -6.70
N VAL A 126 1.17 -0.29 -5.47
CA VAL A 126 2.46 0.27 -5.06
C VAL A 126 3.27 -0.82 -4.37
N LEU A 127 4.49 -1.04 -4.88
CA LEU A 127 5.49 -1.84 -4.20
C LEU A 127 6.43 -0.93 -3.40
N LEU A 128 6.60 -1.25 -2.12
CA LEU A 128 7.66 -0.75 -1.26
C LEU A 128 8.72 -1.85 -1.12
N ALA A 129 9.94 -1.58 -1.59
CA ALA A 129 11.04 -2.55 -1.52
C ALA A 129 12.41 -1.86 -1.57
N PRO A 130 13.51 -2.54 -1.19
CA PRO A 130 14.86 -2.03 -1.44
C PRO A 130 15.11 -1.72 -2.93
N GLN A 131 15.88 -0.67 -3.22
CA GLN A 131 16.21 -0.29 -4.61
C GLN A 131 16.84 -1.44 -5.40
N ALA A 132 17.73 -2.22 -4.76
CA ALA A 132 18.39 -3.36 -5.39
C ALA A 132 17.38 -4.42 -5.87
N LEU A 133 16.34 -4.68 -5.08
CA LEU A 133 15.28 -5.63 -5.43
C LEU A 133 14.40 -5.09 -6.57
N ILE A 134 14.04 -3.80 -6.52
CA ILE A 134 13.29 -3.12 -7.58
C ILE A 134 13.98 -3.25 -8.95
N VAL A 135 15.31 -3.15 -8.98
CA VAL A 135 16.10 -3.25 -10.22
C VAL A 135 16.38 -4.70 -10.60
N GLY A 136 16.62 -5.56 -9.62
CA GLY A 136 17.09 -6.94 -9.82
C GLY A 136 15.99 -7.97 -10.10
N ASP A 137 14.73 -7.66 -9.81
CA ASP A 137 13.62 -8.61 -9.94
C ASP A 137 12.51 -8.09 -10.87
N ALA A 138 12.33 -8.78 -11.99
CA ALA A 138 11.32 -8.44 -13.00
C ALA A 138 9.88 -8.57 -12.47
N ARG A 139 9.62 -9.38 -11.43
CA ARG A 139 8.27 -9.51 -10.83
C ARG A 139 7.77 -8.19 -10.25
N THR A 140 8.67 -7.26 -9.93
CA THR A 140 8.31 -5.91 -9.47
C THR A 140 7.58 -5.09 -10.55
N LEU A 141 7.70 -5.46 -11.83
CA LEU A 141 6.99 -4.82 -12.95
C LEU A 141 5.47 -5.02 -12.88
N ASN A 142 4.98 -5.93 -12.03
CA ASN A 142 3.55 -6.17 -11.82
C ASN A 142 2.86 -5.07 -10.99
N PHE A 143 3.62 -4.08 -10.50
CA PHE A 143 3.11 -2.94 -9.75
C PHE A 143 3.17 -1.66 -10.59
N ASP A 144 2.13 -0.82 -10.46
CA ASP A 144 2.05 0.45 -11.18
C ASP A 144 3.16 1.41 -10.73
N ARG A 145 3.48 1.40 -9.43
CA ARG A 145 4.55 2.19 -8.83
C ARG A 145 5.44 1.33 -7.96
N ARG A 146 6.73 1.68 -7.97
CA ARG A 146 7.77 1.08 -7.14
C ARG A 146 8.45 2.21 -6.40
N ILE A 147 8.38 2.18 -5.08
CA ILE A 147 8.93 3.22 -4.20
C ILE A 147 10.04 2.57 -3.38
N PRO A 148 11.30 3.01 -3.55
CA PRO A 148 12.43 2.43 -2.83
C PRO A 148 12.37 2.74 -1.34
N PHE A 149 12.70 1.77 -0.48
CA PHE A 149 12.83 1.95 0.97
C PHE A 149 13.73 3.13 1.34
N GLU A 150 14.77 3.35 0.55
CA GLU A 150 15.76 4.42 0.74
C GLU A 150 15.11 5.80 0.62
N THR A 151 14.05 5.94 -0.19
CA THR A 151 13.29 7.20 -0.28
C THR A 151 12.31 7.37 0.88
N VAL A 152 11.74 6.26 1.38
CA VAL A 152 10.89 6.24 2.58
C VAL A 152 11.72 6.56 3.83
N ALA A 153 12.99 6.15 3.86
CA ALA A 153 13.92 6.35 4.97
C ALA A 153 14.12 7.83 5.35
N GLY A 154 13.90 8.77 4.41
CA GLY A 154 13.91 10.20 4.69
C GLY A 154 12.79 10.65 5.64
N PHE A 155 11.70 9.90 5.72
CA PHE A 155 10.56 10.15 6.63
C PHE A 155 10.48 9.15 7.77
N VAL A 156 10.91 7.91 7.51
CA VAL A 156 10.84 6.76 8.43
C VAL A 156 12.19 6.04 8.45
N PRO A 157 13.14 6.46 9.30
CA PRO A 157 14.53 5.98 9.28
C PRO A 157 14.70 4.45 9.37
N GLN A 158 13.74 3.73 9.96
CA GLN A 158 13.73 2.28 10.10
C GLN A 158 13.79 1.55 8.74
N PHE A 159 13.27 2.16 7.67
CA PHE A 159 13.38 1.64 6.30
C PHE A 159 14.84 1.59 5.81
N GLY A 160 15.70 2.50 6.26
CA GLY A 160 17.14 2.49 5.96
C GLY A 160 17.96 1.53 6.82
N GLN A 161 17.40 0.99 7.91
CA GLN A 161 18.05 -0.02 8.75
C GLN A 161 17.73 -1.43 8.25
N ALA A 162 16.48 -1.68 7.83
CA ALA A 162 16.05 -2.95 7.26
C ALA A 162 16.85 -3.35 6.01
N HIS A 163 17.31 -2.37 5.21
CA HIS A 163 18.18 -2.61 4.06
C HIS A 163 19.55 -3.18 4.44
N ARG A 164 20.12 -2.76 5.58
CA ARG A 164 21.49 -3.15 6.00
C ARG A 164 21.59 -4.55 6.61
N ALA A 165 20.47 -5.11 7.07
CA ALA A 165 20.44 -6.46 7.63
C ALA A 165 20.31 -7.56 6.55
N ALA A 166 19.96 -7.19 5.32
CA ALA A 166 19.69 -8.11 4.21
C ALA A 166 20.76 -8.07 3.10
N ALA A 167 21.84 -7.30 3.28
CA ALA A 167 23.00 -7.22 2.40
C ALA A 167 24.18 -7.97 3.01
#